data_AF-A0A8D1R8Y1-F1
#
_entry.id   AF-A0A8D1R8Y1-F1
#
_cell.length_a   1.000
_cell.length_b   1.000
_cell.length_c   1.000
_cell.angle_alpha   90.00
_cell.angle_beta   90.00
_cell.angle_gamma   90.00
#
_symmetry.space_group_name_H-M   'P 1'
#
loop_
_entity.id
_entity.type
_entity.pdbx_description
1 polymer ?
#
loop_
_entity_poly.entity_id
_entity_poly.type
_entity_poly.pdbx_seq_one_letter_code
_entity_poly.pdbx_strand_id
1 'polypeptide(L)'
;MLGPKVWSSVRRGLSRALSRTMGSWASGEGRKMDISGIYPPVTTPFTATAEVDYGKLEENLHKLGTFPFRGAVGGVCALANVLGAQVCQLERLCLTGQWEDAQKLQHRLIEPNTAVTWRFGIPGLKKTMDWFGYYGGPCRAPLQELNPAQEEVLRLDFTSNGWL
;
A
#
# COMPACT_ATOMS: atom_id res chain seq x y z
N MET A 1 63.86 -21.66 -36.11
CA MET A 1 64.20 -22.01 -34.72
C MET A 1 62.91 -22.41 -34.01
N LEU A 2 62.86 -23.67 -33.53
CA LEU A 2 61.98 -24.27 -32.51
C LEU A 2 60.43 -24.22 -32.68
N GLY A 3 59.82 -25.39 -32.94
CA GLY A 3 58.45 -25.73 -32.46
C GLY A 3 58.49 -26.20 -30.98
N PRO A 4 57.55 -27.04 -30.45
CA PRO A 4 56.26 -27.55 -30.95
C PRO A 4 55.12 -27.63 -29.86
N LYS A 5 54.00 -28.30 -30.20
CA LYS A 5 52.89 -28.89 -29.38
C LYS A 5 51.61 -28.03 -29.25
N VAL A 6 50.52 -28.25 -30.00
CA VAL A 6 49.61 -29.42 -30.12
C VAL A 6 48.74 -29.66 -28.87
N TRP A 7 47.41 -29.54 -29.11
CA TRP A 7 46.25 -30.13 -28.41
C TRP A 7 45.73 -29.45 -27.13
N SER A 8 44.57 -28.80 -27.18
CA SER A 8 43.20 -29.35 -27.19
C SER A 8 42.65 -29.65 -25.79
N SER A 9 41.85 -28.74 -25.26
CA SER A 9 40.54 -29.10 -24.70
C SER A 9 39.72 -27.86 -24.36
N VAL A 10 38.63 -27.71 -25.11
CA VAL A 10 37.27 -27.47 -24.59
C VAL A 10 37.15 -26.41 -23.47
N ARG A 11 36.59 -25.26 -23.82
CA ARG A 11 35.34 -24.70 -23.24
C ARG A 11 35.08 -23.36 -23.94
N ARG A 12 34.09 -23.33 -24.83
CA ARG A 12 32.71 -22.88 -24.53
C ARG A 12 32.70 -21.47 -23.96
N GLY A 13 32.34 -20.53 -24.81
CA GLY A 13 31.96 -19.17 -24.42
C GLY A 13 32.23 -18.22 -25.57
N LEU A 14 31.23 -17.43 -25.95
CA LEU A 14 31.33 -16.27 -26.85
C LEU A 14 31.32 -16.61 -28.35
N SER A 15 30.20 -17.16 -28.81
CA SER A 15 29.79 -16.93 -30.19
C SER A 15 28.34 -16.44 -30.20
N ARG A 16 28.15 -15.28 -30.84
CA ARG A 16 26.87 -14.68 -31.28
C ARG A 16 26.23 -13.67 -30.34
N ALA A 17 27.01 -12.63 -30.03
CA ALA A 17 26.47 -11.29 -30.21
C ALA A 17 26.43 -10.97 -31.72
N LEU A 18 25.41 -10.21 -32.11
CA LEU A 18 25.21 -9.55 -33.40
C LEU A 18 24.46 -10.33 -34.49
N SER A 19 23.16 -9.98 -34.50
CA SER A 19 22.46 -9.42 -35.65
C SER A 19 21.42 -10.33 -36.29
N ARG A 20 20.35 -9.65 -36.74
CA ARG A 20 19.16 -10.10 -37.48
C ARG A 20 17.92 -10.30 -36.62
N THR A 21 16.75 -9.76 -36.91
CA THR A 21 16.29 -8.77 -37.91
C THR A 21 14.91 -8.34 -37.39
N MET A 22 14.55 -7.09 -37.69
CA MET A 22 13.18 -6.62 -37.87
C MET A 22 12.20 -7.73 -38.32
N GLY A 23 11.11 -7.94 -37.56
CA GLY A 23 10.02 -8.82 -37.98
C GLY A 23 9.39 -9.63 -36.86
N SER A 24 8.41 -9.04 -36.19
CA SER A 24 7.09 -9.67 -36.00
C SER A 24 6.20 -8.67 -35.28
N TRP A 25 5.33 -8.00 -36.03
CA TRP A 25 4.05 -7.59 -35.46
C TRP A 25 3.32 -8.89 -35.14
N ALA A 26 3.56 -9.40 -33.94
CA ALA A 26 2.81 -10.52 -33.42
C ALA A 26 1.37 -10.00 -33.25
N SER A 27 0.45 -10.67 -33.96
CA SER A 27 -0.98 -10.67 -33.70
C SER A 27 -1.27 -10.36 -32.24
N GLY A 28 -1.99 -9.27 -31.99
CA GLY A 28 -2.33 -8.78 -30.66
C GLY A 28 -3.31 -9.68 -29.92
N GLU A 29 -2.94 -10.93 -29.66
CA GLU A 29 -3.38 -11.60 -28.46
C GLU A 29 -2.69 -10.89 -27.30
N GLY A 30 -3.49 -10.08 -26.60
CA GLY A 30 -3.02 -9.24 -25.51
C GLY A 30 -2.16 -10.06 -24.57
N ARG A 31 -0.87 -9.72 -24.49
CA ARG A 31 0.01 -10.26 -23.45
C ARG A 31 -0.68 -9.96 -22.13
N LYS A 32 -1.19 -11.01 -21.48
CA LYS A 32 -1.82 -10.93 -20.18
C LYS A 32 -0.80 -10.32 -19.23
N MET A 33 -1.01 -9.05 -18.86
CA MET A 33 -0.11 -8.33 -17.99
C MET A 33 -0.16 -9.00 -16.61
N ASP A 34 0.99 -9.40 -16.09
CA ASP A 34 1.10 -9.85 -14.71
C ASP A 34 1.01 -8.64 -13.80
N ILE A 35 -0.13 -8.52 -13.13
CA ILE A 35 -0.46 -7.44 -12.19
C ILE A 35 -0.38 -7.91 -10.73
N SER A 36 0.34 -9.01 -10.47
CA SER A 36 0.70 -9.39 -9.11
C SER A 36 1.58 -8.31 -8.49
N GLY A 37 1.37 -7.99 -7.20
CA GLY A 37 2.22 -7.02 -6.53
C GLY A 37 1.80 -5.56 -6.63
N ILE A 38 0.67 -5.24 -7.29
CA ILE A 38 0.25 -3.84 -7.45
C ILE A 38 -0.60 -3.39 -6.25
N TYR A 39 -0.33 -2.17 -5.79
CA TYR A 39 -1.24 -1.38 -4.97
C TYR A 39 -2.18 -0.60 -5.89
N PRO A 40 -3.37 -1.10 -6.24
CA PRO A 40 -4.26 -0.33 -7.10
C PRO A 40 -4.66 0.94 -6.33
N PRO A 41 -4.28 2.14 -6.81
CA PRO A 41 -4.79 3.36 -6.21
C PRO A 41 -6.28 3.40 -6.48
N VAL A 42 -7.10 3.36 -5.43
CA VAL A 42 -8.53 3.57 -5.59
C VAL A 42 -8.72 5.05 -5.85
N THR A 43 -9.16 5.39 -7.07
CA THR A 43 -9.51 6.77 -7.42
C THR A 43 -10.65 7.23 -6.54
N THR A 44 -10.42 8.21 -5.67
CA THR A 44 -11.47 8.87 -4.90
C THR A 44 -12.20 9.85 -5.81
N PRO A 45 -13.45 9.59 -6.21
CA PRO A 45 -14.21 10.51 -7.03
C PRO A 45 -14.80 11.62 -6.16
N PHE A 46 -14.87 12.83 -6.72
CA PHE A 46 -15.45 13.99 -6.07
C PHE A 46 -16.61 14.53 -6.89
N THR A 47 -17.62 15.09 -6.21
CA THR A 47 -18.72 15.83 -6.82
C THR A 47 -18.22 17.18 -7.33
N ALA A 48 -19.07 17.90 -8.07
CA ALA A 48 -18.77 19.27 -8.50
C ALA A 48 -18.56 20.25 -7.32
N THR A 49 -19.04 19.89 -6.12
CA THR A 49 -18.87 20.65 -4.86
C THR A 49 -17.65 20.19 -4.05
N ALA A 50 -16.78 19.34 -4.62
CA ALA A 50 -15.59 18.77 -3.97
C ALA A 50 -15.89 17.86 -2.75
N GLU A 51 -17.12 17.34 -2.65
CA GLU A 51 -17.46 16.30 -1.68
C GLU A 51 -17.13 14.92 -2.25
N VAL A 52 -16.83 13.94 -1.40
CA VAL A 52 -16.57 12.57 -1.85
C VAL A 52 -17.86 11.96 -2.42
N ASP A 53 -17.79 11.45 -3.65
CA ASP A 53 -18.90 10.79 -4.32
C ASP A 53 -18.89 9.29 -3.99
N TYR A 54 -19.58 8.89 -2.92
CA TYR A 54 -19.57 7.51 -2.44
C TYR A 54 -20.12 6.49 -3.45
N GLY A 55 -21.11 6.87 -4.25
CA GLY A 55 -21.67 5.97 -5.28
C GLY A 55 -20.65 5.67 -6.37
N LYS A 56 -19.93 6.69 -6.86
CA LYS A 56 -18.82 6.47 -7.81
C LYS A 56 -17.62 5.77 -7.17
N LEU A 57 -17.39 5.96 -5.87
CA LEU A 57 -16.31 5.27 -5.16
C LEU A 57 -16.60 3.76 -5.09
N GLU A 58 -17.83 3.39 -4.76
CA GLU A 58 -18.30 1.99 -4.81
C GLU A 58 -18.18 1.41 -6.23
N GLU A 59 -18.54 2.19 -7.26
CA GLU A 59 -18.35 1.79 -8.66
C GLU A 59 -16.86 1.56 -8.99
N ASN A 60 -15.96 2.43 -8.53
CA ASN A 60 -14.51 2.26 -8.70
C ASN A 60 -14.00 1.00 -8.01
N LEU A 61 -14.49 0.70 -6.80
CA LEU A 61 -14.15 -0.51 -6.06
C LEU A 61 -14.67 -1.76 -6.78
N HIS A 62 -15.89 -1.73 -7.33
CA HIS A 62 -16.41 -2.80 -8.16
C HIS A 62 -15.56 -3.01 -9.41
N LYS A 63 -15.23 -1.93 -10.14
CA LYS A 63 -14.35 -2.00 -11.32
C LYS A 63 -12.99 -2.58 -10.96
N LEU A 64 -12.36 -2.09 -9.89
CA LEU A 64 -11.09 -2.62 -9.40
C LEU A 64 -11.20 -4.10 -9.00
N GLY A 65 -12.32 -4.50 -8.40
CA GLY A 65 -12.62 -5.88 -8.07
C GLY A 65 -12.85 -6.81 -9.27
N THR A 66 -13.14 -6.27 -10.46
CA THR A 66 -13.26 -7.07 -11.70
C THR A 66 -11.92 -7.36 -12.37
N PHE A 67 -10.86 -6.61 -12.04
CA PHE A 67 -9.52 -6.95 -12.53
C PHE A 67 -8.99 -8.20 -11.82
N PRO A 68 -8.23 -9.07 -12.51
CA PRO A 68 -7.70 -10.30 -11.96
C PRO A 68 -6.48 -10.04 -11.06
N PHE A 69 -6.61 -9.12 -10.10
CA PHE A 69 -5.63 -8.99 -9.02
C PHE A 69 -5.56 -10.35 -8.30
N ARG A 70 -4.36 -10.92 -8.20
CA ARG A 70 -4.13 -12.14 -7.42
C ARG A 70 -4.20 -11.90 -5.91
N GLY A 71 -4.40 -10.65 -5.50
CA GLY A 71 -4.51 -10.14 -4.14
C GLY A 71 -3.97 -8.70 -4.04
N ALA A 72 -4.33 -7.99 -2.98
CA ALA A 72 -3.57 -6.82 -2.56
C ALA A 72 -2.27 -7.30 -1.91
N VAL A 73 -1.15 -6.62 -2.15
CA VAL A 73 0.17 -7.05 -1.63
C VAL A 73 0.71 -6.18 -0.47
N GLY A 74 -0.21 -5.56 0.27
CA GLY A 74 0.02 -4.65 1.43
C GLY A 74 -0.88 -3.38 1.41
N GLY A 75 -0.39 -2.22 1.88
CA GLY A 75 -1.17 -0.97 1.81
C GLY A 75 -0.44 0.33 2.16
N VAL A 76 -1.04 1.46 1.78
CA VAL A 76 -0.61 2.83 2.18
C VAL A 76 -1.56 3.31 3.27
N CYS A 77 -1.10 3.28 4.53
CA CYS A 77 -1.96 3.48 5.69
C CYS A 77 -1.58 4.75 6.45
N ALA A 78 -2.52 5.69 6.62
CA ALA A 78 -2.31 6.87 7.45
C ALA A 78 -1.96 6.50 8.91
N LEU A 79 -2.62 5.46 9.44
CA LEU A 79 -2.37 4.94 10.79
C LEU A 79 -0.92 4.46 11.00
N ALA A 80 -0.21 4.08 9.93
CA ALA A 80 1.18 3.62 10.03
C ALA A 80 2.16 4.73 10.50
N ASN A 81 1.76 6.01 10.45
CA ASN A 81 2.57 7.10 11.03
C ASN A 81 2.68 7.00 12.56
N VAL A 82 1.73 6.34 13.23
CA VAL A 82 1.71 6.19 14.69
C VAL A 82 1.78 4.73 15.14
N LEU A 83 1.17 3.80 14.39
CA LEU A 83 1.15 2.36 14.65
C LEU A 83 1.82 1.56 13.53
N GLY A 84 2.95 2.05 13.02
CA GLY A 84 3.67 1.42 11.90
C GLY A 84 4.06 -0.04 12.17
N ALA A 85 4.54 -0.36 13.38
CA ALA A 85 4.91 -1.72 13.74
C ALA A 85 3.72 -2.69 13.69
N GLN A 86 2.55 -2.25 14.14
CA GLN A 86 1.32 -3.03 14.17
C GLN A 86 0.77 -3.25 12.75
N VAL A 87 0.83 -2.22 11.89
CA VAL A 87 0.44 -2.35 10.49
C VAL A 87 1.35 -3.34 9.75
N CYS A 88 2.68 -3.26 9.94
CA CYS A 88 3.62 -4.23 9.37
C CYS A 88 3.45 -5.64 9.98
N GLN A 89 3.10 -5.74 11.26
CA GLN A 89 2.80 -7.04 11.88
C GLN A 89 1.54 -7.67 11.26
N LEU A 90 0.50 -6.86 11.00
CA LEU A 90 -0.70 -7.34 10.33
C LEU A 90 -0.38 -7.89 8.93
N GLU A 91 0.39 -7.15 8.13
CA GLU A 91 0.87 -7.64 6.83
C GLU A 91 1.60 -8.98 6.98
N ARG A 92 2.52 -9.09 7.93
CA ARG A 92 3.26 -10.33 8.19
C ARG A 92 2.34 -11.50 8.57
N LEU A 93 1.34 -11.27 9.41
CA LEU A 93 0.35 -12.29 9.78
C LEU A 93 -0.44 -12.77 8.56
N CYS A 94 -0.87 -11.85 7.69
CA CYS A 94 -1.53 -12.19 6.43
C CYS A 94 -0.62 -12.99 5.49
N LEU A 95 0.63 -12.55 5.29
CA LEU A 95 1.60 -13.24 4.41
C LEU A 95 1.98 -14.64 4.91
N THR A 96 1.94 -14.86 6.22
CA THR A 96 2.25 -16.16 6.85
C THR A 96 1.01 -17.04 7.06
N GLY A 97 -0.18 -16.58 6.65
CA GLY A 97 -1.43 -17.34 6.77
C GLY A 97 -1.99 -17.45 8.19
N GLN A 98 -1.53 -16.61 9.12
CA GLN A 98 -2.00 -16.56 10.51
C GLN A 98 -3.29 -15.73 10.62
N TRP A 99 -4.35 -16.19 9.96
CA TRP A 99 -5.58 -15.42 9.75
C TRP A 99 -6.34 -15.08 11.04
N GLU A 100 -6.32 -15.95 12.05
CA GLU A 100 -7.01 -15.71 13.32
C GLU A 100 -6.37 -14.55 14.09
N ASP A 101 -5.04 -14.52 14.18
CA ASP A 101 -4.30 -13.45 14.83
C ASP A 101 -4.31 -12.16 14.00
N ALA A 102 -4.27 -12.28 12.67
CA ALA A 102 -4.47 -11.15 11.77
C ALA A 102 -5.83 -10.50 12.00
N GLN A 103 -6.91 -11.28 12.14
CA GLN A 103 -8.25 -10.78 12.41
C GLN A 103 -8.32 -10.05 13.76
N LYS A 104 -7.77 -10.64 14.83
CA LYS A 104 -7.75 -10.01 16.16
C LYS A 104 -7.00 -8.68 16.14
N LEU A 105 -5.84 -8.63 15.49
CA LEU A 105 -5.06 -7.40 15.35
C LEU A 105 -5.80 -6.37 14.49
N GLN A 106 -6.36 -6.79 13.36
CA GLN A 106 -7.16 -5.92 12.49
C GLN A 106 -8.32 -5.28 13.25
N HIS A 107 -9.09 -6.06 14.03
CA HIS A 107 -10.20 -5.53 14.81
C HIS A 107 -9.78 -4.39 15.75
N ARG A 108 -8.63 -4.54 16.43
CA ARG A 108 -8.08 -3.49 17.30
C ARG A 108 -7.60 -2.24 16.54
N LEU A 109 -7.34 -2.35 15.24
CA LEU A 109 -6.89 -1.23 14.41
C LEU A 109 -8.03 -0.47 13.73
N ILE A 110 -9.26 -1.01 13.72
CA ILE A 110 -10.41 -0.42 13.00
C ILE A 110 -10.77 0.96 13.56
N GLU A 111 -11.02 1.07 14.87
CA GLU A 111 -11.43 2.35 15.47
C GLU A 111 -10.31 3.40 15.39
N PRO A 112 -9.05 3.10 15.77
CA PRO A 112 -7.93 4.03 15.57
C PRO A 112 -7.75 4.48 14.12
N ASN A 113 -7.84 3.55 13.15
CA ASN A 113 -7.73 3.89 11.74
C ASN A 113 -8.86 4.83 11.31
N THR A 114 -10.09 4.52 11.72
CA THR A 114 -11.27 5.34 11.40
C THR A 114 -11.14 6.74 12.00
N ALA A 115 -10.63 6.84 13.23
CA ALA A 115 -10.42 8.09 13.93
C ALA A 115 -9.48 9.03 13.15
N VAL A 116 -8.32 8.54 12.70
CA VAL A 116 -7.29 9.36 12.03
C VAL A 116 -7.48 9.51 10.52
N THR A 117 -8.52 8.90 9.92
CA THR A 117 -8.80 9.00 8.48
C THR A 117 -10.12 9.69 8.21
N TRP A 118 -11.23 9.00 8.47
CA TRP A 118 -12.56 9.50 8.15
C TRP A 118 -13.10 10.46 9.21
N ARG A 119 -12.95 10.14 10.50
CA ARG A 119 -13.65 10.88 11.57
C ARG A 119 -13.01 12.23 11.88
N PHE A 120 -11.69 12.27 12.04
CA PHE A 120 -10.94 13.48 12.38
C PHE A 120 -9.83 13.80 11.38
N GLY A 121 -9.58 12.91 10.41
CA GLY A 121 -8.63 13.11 9.32
C GLY A 121 -7.24 13.57 9.76
N ILE A 122 -6.67 14.47 8.96
CA ILE A 122 -5.31 14.98 9.15
C ILE A 122 -5.11 15.67 10.52
N PRO A 123 -6.04 16.52 11.02
CA PRO A 123 -5.95 17.05 12.38
C PRO A 123 -5.87 15.96 13.45
N GLY A 124 -6.71 14.93 13.35
CA GLY A 124 -6.67 13.79 14.27
C GLY A 124 -5.36 13.02 14.20
N LEU A 125 -4.90 12.70 12.99
CA LEU A 125 -3.62 12.02 12.80
C LEU A 125 -2.46 12.78 13.45
N LYS A 126 -2.36 14.09 13.18
CA LYS A 126 -1.31 14.95 13.75
C LYS A 126 -1.41 15.02 15.27
N LYS A 127 -2.62 15.13 15.83
CA LYS A 127 -2.80 15.12 17.29
C LYS A 127 -2.34 13.80 17.90
N THR A 128 -2.67 12.67 17.29
CA THR A 128 -2.18 11.36 17.74
C THR A 128 -0.66 11.24 17.60
N MET A 129 -0.07 11.78 16.53
CA MET A 129 1.39 11.83 16.38
C MET A 129 2.06 12.56 17.55
N ASP A 130 1.50 13.70 17.98
CA ASP A 130 1.99 14.43 19.15
C ASP A 130 1.92 13.57 20.43
N TRP A 131 0.85 12.80 20.64
CA TRP A 131 0.73 11.90 21.79
C TRP A 131 1.71 10.73 21.77
N PHE A 132 2.09 10.27 20.58
CA PHE A 132 3.07 9.19 20.37
C PHE A 132 4.53 9.70 20.37
N GLY A 133 4.74 10.99 20.64
CA GLY A 133 6.08 11.60 20.73
C GLY A 133 6.69 12.00 19.38
N TYR A 134 5.92 11.93 18.29
CA TYR A 134 6.30 12.49 16.99
C TYR A 134 5.87 13.95 16.89
N TYR A 135 6.36 14.66 15.87
CA TYR A 135 5.88 15.99 15.55
C TYR A 135 4.70 15.91 14.56
N GLY A 136 3.47 16.07 15.06
CA GLY A 136 2.28 16.27 14.23
C GLY A 136 2.10 17.73 13.86
N GLY A 137 2.03 18.59 14.88
CA GLY A 137 1.94 20.05 14.72
C GLY A 137 0.65 20.53 14.03
N PRO A 138 0.53 21.84 13.76
CA PRO A 138 -0.70 22.41 13.21
C PRO A 138 -0.94 21.99 11.75
N CYS A 139 -2.20 22.01 11.34
CA CYS A 139 -2.58 21.89 9.94
C CYS A 139 -2.52 23.27 9.26
N ARG A 140 -2.30 23.27 7.93
CA ARG A 140 -2.49 24.48 7.13
C ARG A 140 -3.99 24.70 6.89
N ALA A 141 -4.43 25.95 6.97
CA ALA A 141 -5.80 26.33 6.58
C ALA A 141 -6.14 25.80 5.16
N PRO A 142 -7.37 25.34 4.90
CA PRO A 142 -8.58 25.53 5.71
C PRO A 142 -8.79 24.51 6.84
N LEU A 143 -7.90 23.54 7.01
CA LEU A 143 -8.02 22.54 8.09
C LEU A 143 -7.79 23.19 9.45
N GLN A 144 -8.67 22.90 10.40
CA GLN A 144 -8.64 23.43 11.75
C GLN A 144 -8.16 22.38 12.75
N GLU A 145 -7.80 22.83 13.95
CA GLU A 145 -7.51 21.96 15.08
C GLU A 145 -8.78 21.29 15.61
N LEU A 146 -8.60 20.17 16.33
CA LEU A 146 -9.72 19.51 16.99
C LEU A 146 -10.15 20.29 18.21
N ASN A 147 -11.45 20.35 18.45
CA ASN A 147 -11.96 20.88 19.71
C ASN A 147 -11.76 19.86 20.86
N PRO A 148 -11.83 20.29 22.14
CA PRO A 148 -11.56 19.40 23.28
C PRO A 148 -12.44 18.14 23.33
N ALA A 149 -13.71 18.24 22.90
CA ALA A 149 -14.59 17.07 22.86
C ALA A 149 -14.15 16.05 21.81
N GLN A 150 -13.75 16.52 20.62
CA GLN A 150 -13.22 15.67 19.56
C GLN A 150 -11.90 15.00 19.96
N GLU A 151 -11.01 15.73 20.65
CA GLU A 151 -9.77 15.16 21.19
C GLU A 151 -10.06 14.03 22.18
N GLU A 152 -11.07 14.18 23.02
CA GLU A 152 -11.42 13.14 23.99
C GLU A 152 -11.96 11.88 23.30
N VAL A 153 -12.83 12.03 22.29
CA VAL A 153 -13.30 10.85 21.55
C VAL A 153 -12.17 10.22 20.73
N LEU A 154 -11.25 11.00 20.17
CA LEU A 154 -10.05 10.48 19.51
C LEU A 154 -9.18 9.71 20.50
N ARG A 155 -8.98 10.22 21.71
CA ARG A 155 -8.21 9.54 22.76
C ARG A 155 -8.86 8.22 23.15
N LEU A 156 -10.19 8.22 23.32
CA LEU A 156 -10.96 7.01 23.64
C LEU A 156 -10.80 5.92 22.58
N ASP A 157 -10.86 6.25 21.28
CA ASP A 157 -10.70 5.25 20.21
C ASP A 157 -9.33 4.52 20.27
N PHE A 158 -8.28 5.21 20.77
CA PHE A 158 -6.95 4.60 20.94
C PHE A 158 -6.81 3.83 22.24
N THR A 159 -7.32 4.38 23.36
CA THR A 159 -7.19 3.75 24.68
C THR A 159 -8.08 2.51 24.82
N SER A 160 -9.31 2.54 24.30
CA SER A 160 -10.24 1.39 24.31
C SER A 160 -9.67 0.17 23.58
N ASN A 161 -8.81 0.40 22.58
CA ASN A 161 -8.15 -0.62 21.78
C ASN A 161 -6.74 -0.96 22.28
N GLY A 162 -6.28 -0.33 23.36
CA GLY A 162 -4.99 -0.60 24.02
C GLY A 162 -3.78 -0.11 23.23
N TRP A 163 -3.86 1.08 22.63
CA TRP A 163 -2.76 1.71 21.88
C TRP A 163 -2.20 2.97 22.53
N LEU A 164 -2.90 3.53 23.50
CA LEU A 164 -2.53 4.70 24.29
C LEU A 164 -2.92 4.43 25.74
#